data_AF-A0A3Q9FIR1-F1
#
_entry.id   AF-A0A3Q9FIR1-F1
#
_cell.length_a   1.000
_cell.length_b   1.000
_cell.length_c   1.000
_cell.angle_alpha   90.00
_cell.angle_beta   90.00
_cell.angle_gamma   90.00
#
_symmetry.space_group_name_H-M   'P 1'
#
loop_
_entity.id
_entity.type
_entity.pdbx_description
1 polymer ?
#
loop_
_entity_poly.entity_id
_entity_poly.type
_entity_poly.pdbx_seq_one_letter_code
_entity_poly.pdbx_strand_id
1 'polypeptide(L)'
;MWNRFKQIINSKKHSSPVMDLNSSLRELKTQKSLTVSYHLKAKNQCRQLEEKSEIVKKHILKNDFDIKAKLEQNSRSKAMQLNEYGNTLKSEIKKYNDIIEQLETEIVQFACDISTIDFQIEAISAKVIQIKGHPEEKVFDVKAFLEDLSNKLLDDKVYEENDLLELEINQMLDTSIAEENSSNKINDFFTEDSIPKKEETDNSLINNFFDKKEKTVNDQKIDNFFNKK
;
A
#
# COMPACT_ATOMS: atom_id res chain seq x y z
N MET A 1 -23.64 -1.76 -8.28
CA MET A 1 -23.62 -3.24 -8.40
C MET A 1 -24.88 -3.82 -9.08
N TRP A 2 -26.09 -3.48 -8.65
CA TRP A 2 -27.37 -4.03 -9.16
C TRP A 2 -27.57 -3.98 -10.70
N ASN A 3 -27.16 -2.90 -11.35
CA ASN A 3 -27.32 -2.75 -12.81
C ASN A 3 -26.52 -3.77 -13.65
N ARG A 4 -25.49 -4.42 -13.09
CA ARG A 4 -24.70 -5.44 -13.79
C ARG A 4 -25.23 -6.87 -13.55
N PHE A 5 -25.77 -7.15 -12.37
CA PHE A 5 -26.57 -8.38 -12.16
C PHE A 5 -27.72 -8.44 -13.17
N LYS A 6 -28.40 -7.32 -13.43
CA LYS A 6 -29.40 -7.22 -14.50
C LYS A 6 -28.86 -7.54 -15.89
N GLN A 7 -27.60 -7.22 -16.22
CA GLN A 7 -27.00 -7.55 -17.52
C GLN A 7 -26.72 -9.06 -17.65
N ILE A 8 -26.30 -9.72 -16.57
CA ILE A 8 -26.08 -11.17 -16.53
C ILE A 8 -27.41 -11.92 -16.68
N ILE A 9 -28.41 -11.51 -15.89
CA ILE A 9 -29.75 -12.12 -15.85
C ILE A 9 -30.54 -11.89 -17.15
N ASN A 10 -30.33 -10.77 -17.84
CA ASN A 10 -31.04 -10.46 -19.10
C ASN A 10 -30.38 -11.05 -20.35
N SER A 11 -29.24 -11.75 -20.23
CA SER A 11 -28.66 -12.45 -21.37
C SER A 11 -29.54 -13.65 -21.72
N LYS A 12 -30.31 -13.53 -22.82
CA LYS A 12 -31.29 -14.51 -23.34
C LYS A 12 -30.67 -15.87 -23.73
N LYS A 13 -30.11 -16.62 -22.80
CA LYS A 13 -29.76 -18.03 -23.00
C LYS A 13 -30.36 -18.82 -21.86
N HIS A 14 -31.15 -19.85 -22.20
CA HIS A 14 -31.62 -20.87 -21.27
C HIS A 14 -30.41 -21.62 -20.71
N SER A 15 -29.84 -21.02 -19.68
CA SER A 15 -28.67 -21.45 -18.94
C SER A 15 -29.18 -22.09 -17.65
N SER A 16 -28.51 -23.15 -17.17
CA SER A 16 -28.91 -23.75 -15.89
C SER A 16 -28.72 -22.73 -14.76
N PRO A 17 -29.53 -22.75 -13.69
CA PRO A 17 -29.37 -21.83 -12.57
C PRO A 17 -27.94 -21.79 -12.00
N VAL A 18 -27.28 -22.96 -11.99
CA VAL A 18 -25.88 -23.12 -11.59
C VAL A 18 -24.93 -22.35 -12.50
N MET A 19 -25.17 -22.33 -13.82
CA MET A 19 -24.32 -21.62 -14.76
C MET A 19 -24.46 -20.10 -14.61
N ASP A 20 -25.66 -19.58 -14.38
CA ASP A 20 -25.90 -18.15 -14.13
C ASP A 20 -25.28 -17.68 -12.81
N LEU A 21 -25.38 -18.49 -11.75
CA LEU A 21 -24.71 -18.22 -10.48
C LEU A 21 -23.18 -18.28 -10.62
N ASN A 22 -22.62 -19.23 -11.37
CA ASN A 22 -21.18 -19.29 -11.63
C ASN A 22 -20.68 -18.10 -12.46
N SER A 23 -21.49 -17.60 -13.40
CA SER A 23 -21.18 -16.36 -14.13
C SER A 23 -21.13 -15.17 -13.18
N SER A 24 -22.11 -15.09 -12.26
CA SER A 24 -22.16 -14.06 -11.22
C SER A 24 -20.96 -14.12 -10.27
N LEU A 25 -20.55 -15.33 -9.85
CA LEU A 25 -19.35 -15.54 -9.03
C LEU A 25 -18.08 -15.06 -9.72
N ARG A 26 -17.93 -15.32 -11.03
CA ARG A 26 -16.76 -14.88 -11.78
C ARG A 26 -16.67 -13.36 -11.81
N GLU A 27 -17.78 -12.69 -12.11
CA GLU A 27 -17.86 -11.23 -12.11
C GLU A 27 -17.53 -10.64 -10.74
N LEU A 28 -18.09 -11.18 -9.65
CA LEU A 28 -17.80 -10.73 -8.29
C LEU A 28 -16.33 -10.92 -7.91
N LYS A 29 -15.70 -12.05 -8.29
CA LYS A 29 -14.26 -12.26 -8.06
C LYS A 29 -13.41 -11.26 -8.82
N THR A 30 -13.78 -10.93 -10.07
CA THR A 30 -13.11 -9.87 -10.84
C THR A 30 -13.27 -8.51 -10.19
N GLN A 31 -14.48 -8.18 -9.71
CA GLN A 31 -14.74 -6.94 -8.98
C GLN A 31 -13.96 -6.87 -7.67
N LYS A 32 -13.95 -7.94 -6.87
CA LYS A 32 -13.12 -8.04 -5.65
C LYS A 32 -11.67 -7.72 -5.96
N SER A 33 -11.09 -8.38 -6.96
CA SER A 33 -9.70 -8.16 -7.35
C SER A 33 -9.44 -6.70 -7.74
N LEU A 34 -10.38 -6.06 -8.45
CA LEU A 34 -10.27 -4.67 -8.83
C LEU A 34 -10.36 -3.75 -7.60
N THR A 35 -11.34 -3.96 -6.72
CA THR A 35 -11.51 -3.16 -5.49
C THR A 35 -10.30 -3.30 -4.56
N VAL A 36 -9.76 -4.52 -4.39
CA VAL A 36 -8.50 -4.75 -3.65
C VAL A 36 -7.34 -3.96 -4.26
N SER A 37 -7.24 -3.90 -5.59
CA SER A 37 -6.18 -3.13 -6.25
C SER A 37 -6.31 -1.62 -5.98
N TYR A 38 -7.54 -1.09 -5.95
CA TYR A 38 -7.79 0.31 -5.61
C TYR A 38 -7.52 0.61 -4.13
N HIS A 39 -7.95 -0.27 -3.23
CA HIS A 39 -7.63 -0.20 -1.80
C HIS A 39 -6.12 -0.12 -1.56
N LEU A 40 -5.34 -1.02 -2.17
CA LEU A 40 -3.88 -1.02 -2.04
C LEU A 40 -3.24 0.24 -2.64
N LYS A 41 -3.78 0.75 -3.76
CA LYS A 41 -3.29 1.99 -4.37
C LYS A 41 -3.52 3.18 -3.44
N ALA A 42 -4.71 3.31 -2.85
CA ALA A 42 -5.04 4.37 -1.90
C ALA A 42 -4.14 4.30 -0.66
N LYS A 43 -3.96 3.10 -0.08
CA LYS A 43 -3.06 2.88 1.07
C LYS A 43 -1.61 3.29 0.78
N ASN A 44 -1.10 2.94 -0.41
CA ASN A 44 0.24 3.35 -0.83
C ASN A 44 0.36 4.87 -1.04
N GLN A 45 -0.68 5.51 -1.59
CA GLN A 45 -0.70 6.97 -1.75
C GLN A 45 -0.72 7.69 -0.40
N CYS A 46 -1.50 7.18 0.56
CA CYS A 46 -1.55 7.68 1.94
C CYS A 46 -0.15 7.67 2.57
N ARG A 47 0.51 6.51 2.55
CA ARG A 47 1.87 6.34 3.08
C ARG A 47 2.88 7.31 2.45
N GLN A 48 2.84 7.47 1.13
CA GLN A 48 3.74 8.40 0.43
C GLN A 48 3.50 9.86 0.83
N LEU A 49 2.25 10.24 1.08
CA LEU A 49 1.92 11.59 1.53
C LEU A 49 2.31 11.82 2.99
N GLU A 50 2.17 10.81 3.85
CA GLU A 50 2.67 10.84 5.23
C GLU A 50 4.19 11.03 5.27
N GLU A 51 4.93 10.23 4.48
CA GLU A 51 6.39 10.35 4.35
C GLU A 51 6.79 11.76 3.88
N LYS A 52 6.09 12.32 2.89
CA LYS A 52 6.31 13.70 2.42
C LYS A 52 5.97 14.73 3.50
N SER A 53 4.87 14.55 4.23
CA SER A 53 4.46 15.44 5.32
C SER A 53 5.53 15.47 6.40
N GLU A 54 6.09 14.32 6.79
CA GLU A 54 7.19 14.23 7.76
C GLU A 54 8.47 14.92 7.29
N ILE A 55 8.83 14.79 6.01
CA ILE A 55 9.96 15.52 5.43
C ILE A 55 9.72 17.04 5.55
N VAL A 56 8.54 17.52 5.15
CA VAL A 56 8.21 18.95 5.22
C VAL A 56 8.17 19.45 6.67
N LYS A 57 7.69 18.65 7.63
CA LYS A 57 7.75 18.99 9.07
C LYS A 57 9.20 19.23 9.53
N LYS A 58 10.14 18.39 9.10
CA LYS A 58 11.58 18.58 9.39
C LYS A 58 12.11 19.87 8.76
N HIS A 59 11.69 20.20 7.53
CA HIS A 59 12.06 21.47 6.89
C HIS A 59 11.51 22.69 7.64
N ILE A 60 10.28 22.63 8.17
CA ILE A 60 9.70 23.70 8.99
C ILE A 60 10.52 23.88 10.28
N LEU A 61 10.85 22.81 10.98
CA LEU A 61 11.66 22.89 12.20
C LEU A 61 13.03 23.52 11.94
N LYS A 62 13.68 23.14 10.84
CA LYS A 62 14.94 23.75 10.41
C LYS A 62 14.75 25.24 10.08
N ASN A 63 13.70 25.58 9.34
CA ASN A 63 13.40 26.97 8.99
C ASN A 63 13.13 27.83 10.23
N ASP A 64 12.41 27.31 11.22
CA ASP A 64 12.16 28.00 12.49
C ASP A 64 13.46 28.25 13.27
N PHE A 65 14.41 27.30 13.22
CA PHE A 65 15.75 27.49 13.76
C PHE A 65 16.52 28.59 12.99
N ASP A 66 16.50 28.55 11.66
CA ASP A 66 17.18 29.55 10.81
C ASP A 66 16.59 30.96 11.03
N ILE A 67 15.28 31.09 11.24
CA ILE A 67 14.64 32.37 11.59
C ILE A 67 15.22 32.91 12.91
N LYS A 68 15.28 32.08 13.96
CA LYS A 68 15.83 32.49 15.26
C LYS A 68 17.28 32.95 15.13
N ALA A 69 18.12 32.17 14.45
CA ALA A 69 19.51 32.52 14.20
C ALA A 69 19.66 33.85 13.43
N LYS A 70 18.79 34.13 12.45
CA LYS A 70 18.83 35.39 11.70
C LYS A 70 18.33 36.59 12.51
N LEU A 71 17.39 36.38 13.44
CA LEU A 71 16.97 37.43 14.36
C LEU A 71 18.09 37.79 15.35
N GLU A 72 18.82 36.80 15.88
CA GLU A 72 20.00 37.02 16.74
C GLU A 72 21.11 37.79 16.00
N GLN A 73 21.27 37.55 14.70
CA GLN A 73 22.20 38.29 13.83
C GLN A 73 21.66 39.67 13.39
N ASN A 74 20.56 40.17 13.95
CA ASN A 74 19.87 41.42 13.55
C ASN A 74 19.51 41.48 12.05
N SER A 75 19.44 40.33 11.37
CA SER A 75 19.17 40.21 9.93
C SER A 75 17.67 40.08 9.66
N ARG A 76 16.90 41.08 10.08
CA ARG A 76 15.41 41.03 10.12
C ARG A 76 14.76 40.78 8.75
N SER A 77 15.30 41.37 7.68
CA SER A 77 14.82 41.13 6.31
C SER A 77 14.94 39.65 5.91
N LYS A 78 16.06 39.00 6.27
CA LYS A 78 16.26 37.57 5.98
C LYS A 78 15.35 36.68 6.81
N ALA A 79 15.15 37.02 8.08
CA ALA A 79 14.20 36.33 8.94
C ALA A 79 12.75 36.41 8.40
N MET A 80 12.38 37.56 7.81
CA MET A 80 11.06 37.73 7.19
C MET A 80 10.88 36.84 5.94
N GLN A 81 11.89 36.77 5.06
CA GLN A 81 11.88 35.85 3.91
C GLN A 81 11.74 34.38 4.33
N LEU A 82 12.46 33.97 5.38
CA LEU A 82 12.36 32.61 5.94
C LEU A 82 10.98 32.37 6.56
N ASN A 83 10.37 33.38 7.19
CA ASN A 83 9.03 33.26 7.73
C ASN A 83 7.98 33.07 6.63
N GLU A 84 8.08 33.81 5.52
CA GLU A 84 7.23 33.62 4.34
C GLU A 84 7.38 32.21 3.76
N TYR A 85 8.62 31.72 3.60
CA TYR A 85 8.88 30.35 3.17
C TYR A 85 8.29 29.32 4.15
N GLY A 86 8.48 29.49 5.46
CA GLY A 86 7.88 28.62 6.48
C GLY A 86 6.35 28.56 6.40
N ASN A 87 5.70 29.67 6.08
CA ASN A 87 4.24 29.68 5.87
C ASN A 87 3.83 28.89 4.62
N THR A 88 4.64 28.91 3.55
CA THR A 88 4.36 28.08 2.37
C THR A 88 4.46 26.59 2.70
N LEU A 89 5.47 26.17 3.47
CA LEU A 89 5.62 24.78 3.92
C LEU A 89 4.46 24.33 4.82
N LYS A 90 3.99 25.20 5.73
CA LYS A 90 2.82 24.91 6.59
C LYS A 90 1.54 24.71 5.76
N SER A 91 1.36 25.53 4.71
CA SER A 91 0.24 25.38 3.77
C SER A 91 0.34 24.07 2.97
N GLU A 92 1.54 23.68 2.57
CA GLU A 92 1.79 22.40 1.88
C GLU A 92 1.45 21.19 2.77
N ILE A 93 1.89 21.17 4.03
CA ILE A 93 1.50 20.13 4.99
C ILE A 93 0.00 20.04 5.14
N LYS A 94 -0.67 21.19 5.29
CA LYS A 94 -2.13 21.21 5.42
C LYS A 94 -2.79 20.49 4.24
N LYS A 95 -2.35 20.77 3.01
CA LYS A 95 -2.86 20.08 1.82
C LYS A 95 -2.58 18.58 1.84
N TYR A 96 -1.41 18.15 2.28
CA TYR A 96 -1.12 16.71 2.41
C TYR A 96 -2.03 16.05 3.43
N ASN A 97 -2.25 16.67 4.59
CA ASN A 97 -3.14 16.14 5.61
C ASN A 97 -4.60 16.07 5.12
N ASP A 98 -5.08 17.11 4.42
CA ASP A 98 -6.44 17.12 3.86
C ASP A 98 -6.64 15.99 2.83
N ILE A 99 -5.60 15.65 2.04
CA ILE A 99 -5.65 14.54 1.07
C ILE A 99 -5.55 13.18 1.79
N ILE A 100 -4.72 13.07 2.83
CA ILE A 100 -4.58 11.86 3.64
C ILE A 100 -5.94 11.50 4.27
N GLU A 101 -6.63 12.45 4.89
CA GLU A 101 -7.95 12.23 5.51
C GLU A 101 -8.99 11.72 4.50
N GLN A 102 -8.95 12.24 3.26
CA GLN A 102 -9.81 11.76 2.17
C GLN A 102 -9.45 10.32 1.77
N LEU A 103 -8.16 10.02 1.63
CA LEU A 103 -7.69 8.67 1.29
C LEU A 103 -8.01 7.65 2.39
N GLU A 104 -7.89 8.02 3.66
CA GLU A 104 -8.27 7.17 4.80
C GLU A 104 -9.76 6.82 4.74
N THR A 105 -10.62 7.80 4.43
CA THR A 105 -12.04 7.57 4.22
C THR A 105 -12.31 6.62 3.04
N GLU A 106 -11.61 6.81 1.92
CA GLU A 106 -11.71 5.91 0.75
C GLU A 106 -11.24 4.49 1.05
N ILE A 107 -10.15 4.34 1.82
CA ILE A 107 -9.59 3.05 2.25
C ILE A 107 -10.63 2.27 3.05
N VAL A 108 -11.26 2.92 4.04
CA VAL A 108 -12.33 2.31 4.84
C VAL A 108 -13.50 1.90 3.95
N GLN A 109 -13.92 2.77 3.02
CA GLN A 109 -15.01 2.44 2.09
C GLN A 109 -14.67 1.23 1.21
N PHE A 110 -13.44 1.15 0.68
CA PHE A 110 -13.02 0.00 -0.11
C PHE A 110 -12.96 -1.29 0.72
N ALA A 111 -12.55 -1.21 2.00
CA ALA A 111 -12.58 -2.37 2.89
C ALA A 111 -14.02 -2.88 3.09
N CYS A 112 -14.97 -1.98 3.35
CA CYS A 112 -16.39 -2.33 3.45
C CYS A 112 -16.94 -2.94 2.15
N ASP A 113 -16.57 -2.38 0.99
CA ASP A 113 -16.95 -2.91 -0.32
C ASP A 113 -16.38 -4.32 -0.55
N ILE A 114 -15.14 -4.58 -0.15
CA ILE A 114 -14.50 -5.90 -0.25
C ILE A 114 -15.26 -6.92 0.60
N SER A 115 -15.55 -6.60 1.87
CA SER A 115 -16.32 -7.48 2.77
C SER A 115 -17.70 -7.78 2.22
N THR A 116 -18.36 -6.77 1.67
CA THR A 116 -19.67 -6.92 1.02
C THR A 116 -19.58 -7.91 -0.15
N ILE A 117 -18.55 -7.79 -1.00
CA ILE A 117 -18.34 -8.70 -2.13
C ILE A 117 -18.04 -10.13 -1.63
N ASP A 118 -17.27 -10.28 -0.55
CA ASP A 118 -16.96 -11.58 0.03
C ASP A 118 -18.20 -12.31 0.54
N PHE A 119 -19.06 -11.61 1.28
CA PHE A 119 -20.35 -12.13 1.71
C PHE A 119 -21.19 -12.61 0.51
N GLN A 120 -21.25 -11.82 -0.57
CA GLN A 120 -21.99 -12.20 -1.77
C GLN A 120 -21.39 -13.44 -2.45
N ILE A 121 -20.06 -13.52 -2.53
CA ILE A 121 -19.36 -14.68 -3.09
C ILE A 121 -19.68 -15.94 -2.28
N GLU A 122 -19.67 -15.85 -0.95
CA GLU A 122 -19.97 -16.96 -0.06
C GLU A 122 -21.43 -17.42 -0.23
N ALA A 123 -22.39 -16.49 -0.17
CA ALA A 123 -23.81 -16.79 -0.32
C ALA A 123 -24.13 -17.46 -1.67
N ILE A 124 -23.57 -16.94 -2.77
CA ILE A 124 -23.77 -17.53 -4.09
C ILE A 124 -23.08 -18.90 -4.17
N SER A 125 -21.89 -19.07 -3.60
CA SER A 125 -21.16 -20.35 -3.60
C SER A 125 -21.92 -21.43 -2.83
N ALA A 126 -22.44 -21.10 -1.64
CA ALA A 126 -23.30 -21.97 -0.85
C ALA A 126 -24.53 -22.38 -1.65
N LYS A 127 -25.16 -21.43 -2.36
CA LYS A 127 -26.34 -21.73 -3.18
C LYS A 127 -26.02 -22.63 -4.37
N VAL A 128 -24.88 -22.43 -5.02
CA VAL A 128 -24.39 -23.33 -6.09
C VAL A 128 -24.19 -24.75 -5.58
N ILE A 129 -23.62 -24.93 -4.37
CA ILE A 129 -23.42 -26.25 -3.75
C ILE A 129 -24.77 -26.91 -3.46
N GLN A 130 -25.73 -26.16 -2.89
CA GLN A 130 -27.08 -26.67 -2.59
C GLN A 130 -27.80 -27.18 -3.85
N ILE A 131 -27.81 -26.39 -4.93
CA ILE A 131 -28.49 -26.77 -6.17
C ILE A 131 -27.82 -27.99 -6.82
N LYS A 132 -26.49 -28.10 -6.73
CA LYS A 132 -25.76 -29.28 -7.22
C LYS A 132 -26.06 -30.54 -6.39
N GLY A 133 -26.25 -30.40 -5.07
CA GLY A 133 -26.56 -31.49 -4.16
C GLY A 133 -28.01 -31.98 -4.23
N HIS A 134 -28.94 -31.12 -4.68
CA HIS A 134 -30.37 -31.43 -4.79
C HIS A 134 -30.88 -31.14 -6.22
N PRO A 135 -30.57 -32.00 -7.20
CA PRO A 135 -30.91 -31.78 -8.62
C PRO A 135 -32.42 -31.84 -8.92
N GLU A 136 -33.28 -32.03 -7.92
CA GLU A 136 -34.74 -31.88 -8.03
C GLU A 136 -35.18 -30.40 -7.90
N GLU A 137 -34.34 -29.51 -7.35
CA GLU A 137 -34.52 -28.04 -7.36
C GLU A 137 -34.17 -27.40 -8.72
N LYS A 138 -34.62 -27.99 -9.84
CA LYS A 138 -34.37 -27.44 -11.19
C LYS A 138 -35.07 -26.10 -11.46
N VAL A 139 -36.02 -25.73 -10.60
CA VAL A 139 -36.77 -24.47 -10.68
C VAL A 139 -36.25 -23.55 -9.57
N PHE A 140 -35.06 -22.99 -9.77
CA PHE A 140 -34.48 -21.98 -8.89
C PHE A 140 -34.48 -20.62 -9.60
N ASP A 141 -35.14 -19.63 -9.01
CA ASP A 141 -35.12 -18.26 -9.52
C ASP A 141 -33.85 -17.54 -9.07
N VAL A 142 -32.84 -17.58 -9.93
CA VAL A 142 -31.56 -16.90 -9.75
C VAL A 142 -31.74 -15.39 -9.60
N LYS A 143 -32.71 -14.80 -10.31
CA LYS A 143 -32.92 -13.35 -10.30
C LYS A 143 -33.45 -12.90 -8.94
N ALA A 144 -34.50 -13.56 -8.44
CA ALA A 144 -35.07 -13.24 -7.13
C ALA A 144 -34.04 -13.41 -6.02
N PHE A 145 -33.19 -14.44 -6.08
CA PHE A 145 -32.13 -14.64 -5.10
C PHE A 145 -31.07 -13.53 -5.13
N LEU A 146 -30.62 -13.11 -6.31
CA LEU A 146 -29.65 -12.03 -6.44
C LEU A 146 -30.25 -10.67 -6.04
N GLU A 147 -31.56 -10.46 -6.25
CA GLU A 147 -32.31 -9.30 -5.75
C GLU A 147 -32.32 -9.28 -4.22
N ASP A 148 -32.71 -10.40 -3.59
CA ASP A 148 -32.74 -10.54 -2.13
C ASP A 148 -31.36 -10.34 -1.50
N LEU A 149 -30.32 -10.96 -2.08
CA LEU A 149 -28.94 -10.81 -1.62
C LEU A 149 -28.47 -9.34 -1.69
N SER A 150 -28.85 -8.62 -2.76
CA SER A 150 -28.54 -7.20 -2.89
C SER A 150 -29.30 -6.31 -1.90
N ASN A 151 -30.50 -6.71 -1.49
CA ASN A 151 -31.35 -5.95 -0.57
C ASN A 151 -30.99 -6.20 0.90
N LYS A 152 -30.61 -7.42 1.28
CA LYS A 152 -30.12 -7.76 2.63
C LYS A 152 -28.92 -6.89 3.03
N LEU A 153 -28.04 -6.59 2.07
CA LEU A 153 -26.91 -5.69 2.26
C LEU A 153 -27.29 -4.21 2.43
N LEU A 154 -28.54 -3.82 2.13
CA LEU A 154 -29.05 -2.47 2.37
C LEU A 154 -29.72 -2.33 3.74
N ASP A 155 -30.30 -3.42 4.27
CA ASP A 155 -30.92 -3.45 5.60
C ASP A 155 -29.89 -3.67 6.73
N ASP A 156 -28.78 -4.39 6.47
CA ASP A 156 -27.67 -4.60 7.42
C ASP A 156 -26.66 -3.45 7.47
N LYS A 157 -27.09 -2.19 7.28
CA LYS A 157 -26.25 -1.00 7.58
C LYS A 157 -25.98 -0.79 9.09
N VAL A 158 -26.11 -1.84 9.89
CA VAL A 158 -25.58 -1.93 11.26
C VAL A 158 -24.54 -3.05 11.23
N TYR A 159 -23.37 -2.75 10.67
CA TYR A 159 -22.20 -3.55 11.01
C TYR A 159 -21.94 -3.25 12.49
N GLU A 160 -22.10 -4.25 13.35
CA GLU A 160 -21.61 -4.13 14.72
C GLU A 160 -20.10 -3.91 14.65
N GLU A 161 -19.60 -2.96 15.43
CA GLU A 161 -18.19 -2.52 15.49
C GLU A 161 -17.21 -3.71 15.63
N ASN A 162 -17.70 -4.83 16.18
CA ASN A 162 -16.99 -6.10 16.33
C ASN A 162 -16.62 -6.78 15.00
N ASP A 163 -17.50 -6.76 13.98
CA ASP A 163 -17.24 -7.44 12.70
C ASP A 163 -16.18 -6.69 11.87
N LEU A 164 -16.16 -5.36 12.02
CA LEU A 164 -15.15 -4.49 11.41
C LEU A 164 -13.77 -4.68 12.09
N LEU A 165 -13.76 -4.81 13.42
CA LEU A 165 -12.56 -5.14 14.21
C LEU A 165 -11.99 -6.52 13.86
N GLU A 166 -12.84 -7.53 13.72
CA GLU A 166 -12.41 -8.88 13.36
C GLU A 166 -11.83 -8.93 11.94
N LEU A 167 -12.36 -8.11 11.02
CA LEU A 167 -11.83 -7.96 9.67
C LEU A 167 -10.49 -7.22 9.63
N GLU A 168 -10.33 -6.17 10.44
CA GLU A 168 -9.06 -5.44 10.58
C GLU A 168 -7.96 -6.36 11.15
N ILE A 169 -8.29 -7.16 12.16
CA ILE A 169 -7.37 -8.15 12.75
C ILE A 169 -6.95 -9.20 11.71
N ASN A 170 -7.90 -9.75 10.95
CA ASN A 170 -7.60 -10.77 9.93
C ASN A 170 -6.74 -10.19 8.79
N GLN A 171 -6.97 -8.95 8.38
CA GLN A 171 -6.13 -8.29 7.38
C GLN A 171 -4.72 -7.98 7.91
N MET A 172 -4.58 -7.57 9.17
CA MET A 172 -3.26 -7.37 9.79
C MET A 172 -2.48 -8.69 9.84
N LEU A 173 -3.12 -9.79 10.22
CA LEU A 173 -2.50 -11.12 10.25
C LEU A 173 -2.02 -11.57 8.87
N ASP A 174 -2.82 -11.38 7.82
CA ASP A 174 -2.41 -11.71 6.45
C ASP A 174 -1.21 -10.88 5.96
N THR A 175 -1.14 -9.60 6.34
CA THR A 175 0.01 -8.74 6.03
C THR A 175 1.26 -9.13 6.82
N SER A 176 1.12 -9.51 8.10
CA SER A 176 2.23 -9.97 8.92
C SER A 176 2.80 -11.31 8.45
N ILE A 177 1.94 -12.23 7.99
CA ILE A 177 2.37 -13.50 7.37
C ILE A 177 3.13 -13.24 6.05
N ALA A 178 2.72 -12.24 5.27
CA ALA A 178 3.46 -11.84 4.07
C ALA A 178 4.83 -11.20 4.39
N GLU A 179 4.91 -10.41 5.47
CA GLU A 179 6.16 -9.80 5.95
C GLU A 179 7.13 -10.83 6.56
N GLU A 180 6.66 -11.80 7.35
CA GLU A 180 7.50 -12.90 7.88
C GLU A 180 8.07 -13.79 6.76
N ASN A 181 7.27 -14.09 5.74
CA ASN A 181 7.73 -14.84 4.57
C ASN A 181 8.72 -14.05 3.70
N SER A 182 8.68 -12.72 3.72
CA SER A 182 9.70 -11.87 3.10
C SER A 182 10.99 -11.79 3.93
N SER A 183 10.86 -11.82 5.26
CA SER A 183 11.97 -11.76 6.22
C SER A 183 12.80 -13.04 6.19
N ASN A 184 12.14 -14.20 6.06
CA ASN A 184 12.82 -15.48 5.89
C ASN A 184 13.59 -15.56 4.56
N LYS A 185 13.07 -14.95 3.47
CA LYS A 185 13.80 -14.85 2.20
C LYS A 185 15.02 -13.92 2.25
N ILE A 186 15.03 -12.91 3.11
CA ILE A 186 16.20 -12.04 3.30
C ILE A 186 17.30 -12.80 4.05
N ASN A 187 16.95 -13.65 5.02
CA ASN A 187 17.94 -14.49 5.70
C ASN A 187 18.56 -15.53 4.74
N ASP A 188 17.76 -16.13 3.85
CA ASP A 188 18.26 -17.06 2.83
C ASP A 188 19.19 -16.38 1.80
N PHE A 189 19.05 -15.07 1.58
CA PHE A 189 19.91 -14.28 0.69
C PHE A 189 21.31 -14.03 1.25
N PHE A 190 21.50 -14.09 2.58
CA PHE A 190 22.81 -13.93 3.23
C PHE A 190 23.49 -15.25 3.59
N THR A 191 22.82 -16.39 3.45
CA THR A 191 23.37 -17.71 3.83
C THR A 191 23.85 -18.57 2.67
N GLU A 192 23.75 -18.11 1.42
CA GLU A 192 24.12 -18.92 0.24
C GLU A 192 25.60 -18.88 -0.17
N ASP A 193 26.50 -18.34 0.64
CA ASP A 193 27.96 -18.43 0.43
C ASP A 193 28.69 -18.95 1.68
N SER A 194 28.52 -20.24 2.02
CA SER A 194 29.54 -20.96 2.79
C SER A 194 29.49 -22.47 2.59
N ILE A 195 30.20 -22.97 1.56
CA ILE A 195 30.75 -24.33 1.57
C ILE A 195 32.22 -24.23 2.01
N PRO A 196 32.70 -25.10 2.93
CA PRO A 196 33.95 -24.92 3.63
C PRO A 196 35.15 -25.38 2.77
N LYS A 197 36.23 -24.60 2.77
CA LYS A 197 37.57 -25.11 2.45
C LYS A 197 38.54 -24.75 3.56
N LYS A 198 39.27 -25.78 3.96
CA LYS A 198 40.28 -25.82 5.01
C LYS A 198 41.39 -24.80 4.79
N GLU A 199 41.83 -24.26 5.92
CA GLU A 199 43.16 -23.75 6.28
C GLU A 199 44.24 -23.73 5.19
N GLU A 200 44.72 -22.53 4.88
CA GLU A 200 46.14 -22.23 4.81
C GLU A 200 46.35 -20.77 5.23
N THR A 201 47.15 -20.59 6.28
CA THR A 201 47.57 -19.32 6.86
C THR A 201 48.46 -18.55 5.89
N ASP A 202 48.12 -17.28 5.58
CA ASP A 202 49.14 -16.29 5.20
C ASP A 202 48.70 -14.85 5.53
N ASN A 203 49.27 -14.32 6.62
CA ASN A 203 49.04 -12.97 7.11
C ASN A 203 49.84 -11.93 6.29
N SER A 204 49.41 -11.61 5.06
CA SER A 204 50.13 -10.59 4.25
C SER A 204 49.26 -9.58 3.47
N LEU A 205 47.93 -9.68 3.51
CA LEU A 205 47.07 -8.79 2.68
C LEU A 205 46.59 -7.50 3.37
N ILE A 206 46.61 -7.41 4.70
CA ILE A 206 46.08 -6.23 5.42
C ILE A 206 47.15 -5.14 5.64
N ASN A 207 48.44 -5.49 5.62
CA ASN A 207 49.51 -4.51 5.88
C ASN A 207 49.95 -3.70 4.66
N ASN A 208 49.46 -4.01 3.45
CA ASN A 208 49.79 -3.24 2.24
C ASN A 208 48.77 -2.15 1.88
N PHE A 209 47.66 -2.04 2.63
CA PHE A 209 46.61 -1.04 2.35
C PHE A 209 46.87 0.32 3.02
N PHE A 210 47.71 0.39 4.06
CA PHE A 210 47.93 1.63 4.82
C PHE A 210 49.29 2.30 4.59
N ASP A 211 50.25 1.64 3.94
CA ASP A 211 51.56 2.21 3.64
C ASP A 211 51.90 2.11 2.15
N LYS A 212 51.48 3.11 1.37
CA LYS A 212 52.26 3.68 0.26
C LYS A 212 51.60 4.95 -0.30
N LYS A 213 52.12 6.11 0.11
CA LYS A 213 52.03 7.33 -0.68
C LYS A 213 53.05 7.24 -1.81
N GLU A 214 52.61 6.88 -3.01
CA GLU A 214 53.36 7.20 -4.23
C GLU A 214 52.59 8.30 -4.98
N LYS A 215 53.10 9.53 -4.90
CA LYS A 215 52.62 10.65 -5.71
C LYS A 215 52.93 10.36 -7.16
N THR A 216 51.91 10.42 -8.03
CA THR A 216 52.13 10.27 -9.47
C THR A 216 52.44 11.62 -10.11
N VAL A 217 53.17 11.60 -11.23
CA VAL A 217 53.59 12.81 -12.00
C VAL A 217 52.40 13.67 -12.47
N ASN A 218 51.18 13.13 -12.46
CA ASN A 218 49.96 13.88 -12.78
C ASN A 218 49.46 14.76 -11.62
N ASP A 219 49.76 14.43 -10.37
CA ASP A 219 49.34 15.23 -9.21
C ASP A 219 50.11 16.57 -9.13
N GLN A 220 51.33 16.63 -9.68
CA GLN A 220 52.12 17.87 -9.76
C GLN A 220 51.63 18.86 -10.84
N LYS A 221 50.82 18.42 -11.81
CA LYS A 221 50.27 19.32 -12.84
C LYS A 221 49.02 20.05 -12.36
N ILE A 222 48.26 19.46 -11.43
CA ILE A 222 47.03 20.05 -10.89
C ILE A 222 47.37 21.18 -9.91
N ASP A 223 48.38 21.00 -9.05
CA ASP A 223 48.81 22.05 -8.12
C ASP A 223 49.42 23.29 -8.81
N ASN A 224 49.99 23.12 -10.01
CA ASN A 224 50.51 24.24 -10.81
C ASN A 224 49.42 25.01 -11.59
N PHE A 225 48.20 24.48 -11.67
CA PHE A 225 47.08 25.14 -12.35
C PHE A 225 46.35 26.13 -11.43
N PHE A 226 46.30 25.85 -10.13
CA PHE A 226 45.60 26.69 -9.14
C PHE A 226 46.48 27.77 -8.49
N ASN A 227 47.79 27.77 -8.73
CA ASN A 227 48.74 28.70 -8.09
C ASN A 227 49.36 29.77 -9.01
N LYS A 228 48.76 30.06 -10.17
CA LYS A 228 49.13 31.29 -10.91
C LYS A 228 48.23 32.45 -10.49
N LYS A 229 48.81 33.33 -9.67
CA LYS A 229 48.44 34.76 -9.59
C LYS A 229 48.48 35.40 -10.98
#